data_AF-A0A0F2HAB0-F1
#
_entry.id   AF-A0A0F2HAB0-F1
#
_cell.length_a   1.000
_cell.length_b   1.000
_cell.length_c   1.000
_cell.angle_alpha   90.00
_cell.angle_beta   90.00
_cell.angle_gamma   90.00
#
_symmetry.space_group_name_H-M   'P 1'
#
loop_
_entity.id
_entity.type
_entity.pdbx_description
1 polymer ?
#
loop_
_entity_poly.entity_id
_entity_poly.type
_entity_poly.pdbx_seq_one_letter_code
_entity_poly.pdbx_strand_id
1 'polypeptide(L)'
;MNTLNIPTTKGRADVPAFFVDGVSALAITMTNFGLFEVTHIKSGHKIIGGFERFANAVVEMLSLHLAMHEAGIDFDAEHDEFKRQVKESSIKSEHISGLTLVEHLQIMRPIMGFSGEFPWEGEEESPHTKASRLIAKINELNGVKRVNEQA
;
A
#
# COMPACT_ATOMS: atom_id res chain seq x y z
N MET A 1 -7.29 -6.68 17.87
CA MET A 1 -7.18 -5.70 16.78
C MET A 1 -5.75 -5.20 16.80
N ASN A 2 -5.04 -5.31 15.68
CA ASN A 2 -3.64 -4.87 15.62
C ASN A 2 -3.61 -3.33 15.54
N THR A 3 -2.54 -2.75 16.07
CA THR A 3 -2.32 -1.30 16.04
C THR A 3 -0.94 -0.99 15.49
N LEU A 4 -0.78 0.21 14.96
CA LEU A 4 0.51 0.76 14.56
C LEU A 4 0.74 2.07 15.29
N ASN A 5 1.96 2.24 15.80
CA ASN A 5 2.35 3.45 16.49
C ASN A 5 2.86 4.50 15.49
N ILE A 6 2.11 5.58 15.32
CA ILE A 6 2.37 6.59 14.29
C ILE A 6 2.72 7.96 14.91
N PRO A 7 3.50 8.81 14.22
CA PRO A 7 3.69 10.20 14.61
C PRO A 7 2.46 11.04 14.26
N THR A 8 2.06 11.92 15.18
CA THR A 8 0.98 12.89 15.03
C THR A 8 1.45 14.27 15.48
N THR A 9 0.66 15.32 15.26
CA THR A 9 0.96 16.68 15.73
C THR A 9 1.01 16.80 17.26
N LYS A 10 0.43 15.83 18.00
CA LYS A 10 0.38 15.80 19.47
C LYS A 10 1.40 14.81 20.08
N GLY A 11 2.31 14.26 19.28
CA GLY A 11 3.21 13.18 19.68
C GLY A 11 2.85 11.87 18.99
N ARG A 12 3.22 10.73 19.58
CA ARG A 12 2.96 9.41 18.98
C ARG A 12 1.63 8.84 19.49
N ALA A 13 0.92 8.12 18.64
CA ALA A 13 -0.36 7.49 18.99
C ALA A 13 -0.48 6.11 18.34
N ASP A 14 -1.10 5.17 19.04
CA ASP A 14 -1.47 3.88 18.49
C ASP A 14 -2.80 4.02 17.75
N VAL A 15 -2.80 3.65 16.46
CA VAL A 15 -3.99 3.69 15.61
C VAL A 15 -4.34 2.29 15.12
N PRO A 16 -5.61 2.00 14.81
CA PRO A 16 -6.00 0.75 14.17
C PRO A 16 -5.19 0.54 12.90
N ALA A 17 -4.63 -0.67 12.76
CA ALA A 17 -3.82 -1.03 11.61
C ALA A 17 -4.20 -2.41 11.08
N PHE A 18 -4.24 -2.50 9.76
CA PHE A 18 -4.44 -3.74 9.03
C PHE A 18 -3.16 -4.11 8.28
N PHE A 19 -2.78 -5.37 8.41
CA PHE A 19 -1.57 -5.95 7.82
C PHE A 19 -1.99 -7.05 6.85
N VAL A 20 -1.24 -7.20 5.77
CA VAL A 20 -1.43 -8.30 4.81
C VAL A 20 -0.22 -9.22 4.91
N ASP A 21 -0.48 -10.52 5.04
CA ASP A 21 0.57 -11.53 5.06
C ASP A 21 1.45 -11.43 3.80
N GLY A 22 2.77 -11.48 3.99
CA GLY A 22 3.74 -11.29 2.91
C GLY A 22 4.05 -9.84 2.57
N VAL A 23 3.36 -8.86 3.16
CA VAL A 23 3.64 -7.42 3.01
C VAL A 23 4.26 -6.89 4.31
N SER A 24 5.59 -6.83 4.38
CA SER A 24 6.33 -6.45 5.60
C SER A 24 6.54 -4.94 5.77
N ALA A 25 6.50 -4.18 4.68
CA ALA A 25 6.85 -2.76 4.69
C ALA A 25 5.68 -1.84 5.02
N LEU A 26 4.47 -2.22 4.60
CA LEU A 26 3.31 -1.34 4.55
C LEU A 26 2.15 -1.92 5.35
N ALA A 27 1.40 -1.02 6.00
CA ALA A 27 0.14 -1.33 6.64
C ALA A 27 -0.90 -0.29 6.26
N ILE A 28 -2.18 -0.66 6.36
CA ILE A 28 -3.28 0.29 6.25
C ILE A 28 -3.60 0.80 7.65
N THR A 29 -3.55 2.11 7.85
CA THR A 29 -3.94 2.78 9.10
C THR A 29 -5.19 3.62 8.90
N MET A 30 -5.93 3.84 9.99
CA MET A 30 -7.07 4.75 10.01
C MET A 30 -6.86 5.81 11.09
N THR A 31 -6.35 6.98 10.70
CA THR A 31 -6.10 8.11 11.61
C THR A 31 -7.33 8.98 11.80
N ASN A 32 -8.17 9.07 10.76
CA ASN A 32 -9.47 9.70 10.77
C ASN A 32 -10.53 8.64 10.47
N PHE A 33 -11.65 8.67 11.20
CA PHE A 33 -12.72 7.70 11.01
C PHE A 33 -13.24 7.72 9.57
N GLY A 34 -13.26 6.55 8.92
CA GLY A 34 -13.69 6.39 7.53
C GLY A 34 -12.66 6.77 6.48
N LEU A 35 -11.44 7.15 6.86
CA LEU A 35 -10.35 7.45 5.92
C LEU A 35 -9.17 6.51 6.17
N PHE A 36 -8.82 5.76 5.14
CA PHE A 36 -7.74 4.79 5.15
C PHE A 36 -6.48 5.39 4.52
N GLU A 37 -5.34 5.01 5.07
CA GLU A 37 -4.03 5.51 4.69
C GLU A 37 -3.05 4.34 4.58
N VAL A 38 -2.18 4.37 3.58
CA VAL A 38 -1.06 3.44 3.46
C VAL A 38 0.15 4.04 4.19
N THR A 39 0.63 3.30 5.18
CA THR A 39 1.63 3.75 6.14
C THR A 39 2.83 2.83 6.13
N HIS A 40 4.02 3.42 6.13
CA HIS A 40 5.27 2.68 6.27
C HIS A 40 5.40 2.15 7.70
N ILE A 41 5.44 0.83 7.89
CA ILE A 41 5.39 0.17 9.20
C ILE A 41 6.53 0.63 10.11
N LYS A 42 7.77 0.57 9.61
CA LYS A 42 8.97 0.90 10.41
C LYS A 42 8.93 2.31 10.98
N SER A 43 8.59 3.29 10.13
CA SER A 43 8.61 4.70 10.52
C SER A 43 7.28 5.22 11.10
N GLY A 44 6.18 4.49 10.90
CA GLY A 44 4.82 4.94 11.18
C GLY A 44 4.33 6.11 10.31
N HIS A 45 5.10 6.56 9.31
CA HIS A 45 4.72 7.69 8.47
C HIS A 45 3.82 7.29 7.31
N LYS A 46 2.79 8.09 7.08
CA LYS A 46 1.92 7.99 5.91
C LYS A 46 2.71 8.20 4.61
N ILE A 47 2.52 7.29 3.66
CA ILE A 47 3.02 7.41 2.29
C ILE A 47 1.96 8.09 1.42
N ILE A 48 0.76 7.53 1.43
CA ILE A 48 -0.41 7.97 0.67
C ILE A 48 -1.67 7.70 1.50
N GLY A 49 -2.76 8.44 1.30
CA GLY A 49 -3.99 8.19 2.03
C GLY A 49 -5.14 9.08 1.56
N GLY A 50 -6.22 9.06 2.33
CA GLY A 50 -7.49 9.71 1.96
C GLY A 50 -8.44 8.80 1.20
N PHE A 51 -8.27 7.48 1.32
CA PHE A 51 -9.19 6.51 0.72
C PHE A 51 -10.43 6.36 1.60
N GLU A 52 -11.62 6.58 1.05
CA GLU A 52 -12.88 6.35 1.79
C GLU A 52 -13.27 4.87 1.88
N ARG A 53 -12.77 4.06 0.93
CA ARG A 53 -13.02 2.62 0.86
C ARG A 53 -11.76 1.83 1.19
N PHE A 54 -11.87 0.97 2.20
CA PHE A 54 -10.79 0.10 2.65
C PHE A 54 -10.18 -0.74 1.51
N ALA A 55 -11.02 -1.31 0.64
CA ALA A 55 -10.56 -2.14 -0.46
C ALA A 55 -9.65 -1.40 -1.46
N ASN A 56 -9.88 -0.09 -1.67
CA ASN A 56 -9.02 0.73 -2.53
C ASN A 56 -7.65 0.94 -1.87
N ALA A 57 -7.63 1.22 -0.56
CA ALA A 57 -6.37 1.31 0.19
C ALA A 57 -5.59 -0.01 0.18
N VAL A 58 -6.28 -1.16 0.19
CA VAL A 58 -5.64 -2.49 0.03
C VAL A 58 -4.99 -2.63 -1.35
N VAL A 59 -5.71 -2.34 -2.42
CA VAL A 59 -5.13 -2.41 -3.79
C VAL A 59 -3.92 -1.49 -3.90
N GLU A 60 -4.04 -0.25 -3.40
CA GLU A 60 -2.94 0.72 -3.44
C GLU A 60 -1.72 0.24 -2.65
N MET A 61 -1.93 -0.27 -1.43
CA MET A 61 -0.86 -0.80 -0.59
C MET A 61 -0.11 -1.95 -1.30
N LEU A 62 -0.84 -2.88 -1.92
CA LEU A 62 -0.26 -4.03 -2.60
C LEU A 62 0.50 -3.61 -3.88
N SER A 63 -0.06 -2.68 -4.66
CA SER A 63 0.59 -2.11 -5.83
C SER A 63 1.88 -1.37 -5.47
N LEU A 64 1.85 -0.53 -4.43
CA LEU A 64 3.03 0.18 -3.94
C LEU A 64 4.09 -0.81 -3.43
N HIS A 65 3.70 -1.83 -2.67
CA HIS A 65 4.64 -2.82 -2.17
C HIS A 65 5.40 -3.53 -3.30
N LEU A 66 4.70 -3.94 -4.35
CA LEU A 66 5.32 -4.55 -5.54
C LEU A 66 6.24 -3.57 -6.27
N ALA A 67 5.79 -2.34 -6.49
CA ALA A 67 6.61 -1.31 -7.14
C ALA A 67 7.88 -0.97 -6.33
N MET A 68 7.77 -0.93 -5.00
CA MET A 68 8.90 -0.70 -4.11
C MET A 68 9.88 -1.89 -4.11
N HIS A 69 9.37 -3.12 -4.17
CA HIS A 69 10.20 -4.32 -4.32
C HIS A 69 10.97 -4.29 -5.65
N GLU A 70 10.29 -3.97 -6.77
CA GLU A 70 10.92 -3.84 -8.09
C GLU A 70 11.97 -2.72 -8.13
N ALA A 71 11.74 -1.63 -7.40
CA ALA A 71 12.67 -0.53 -7.24
C ALA A 71 13.86 -0.84 -6.30
N GLY A 72 13.87 -2.00 -5.64
CA GLY A 72 14.91 -2.37 -4.68
C GLY A 72 14.94 -1.48 -3.43
N ILE A 73 13.78 -0.97 -3.02
CA ILE A 73 13.65 -0.17 -1.80
C ILE A 73 13.86 -1.07 -0.58
N ASP A 74 14.69 -0.63 0.35
CA ASP A 74 14.86 -1.26 1.65
C ASP A 74 13.67 -0.93 2.55
N PHE A 75 12.91 -1.97 2.91
CA PHE A 75 11.69 -1.87 3.71
C PHE A 75 11.95 -1.65 5.19
N ASP A 76 13.17 -1.92 5.66
CA ASP A 76 13.56 -1.74 7.07
C ASP A 76 14.27 -0.40 7.30
N ALA A 77 14.43 0.41 6.23
CA ALA A 77 15.05 1.72 6.29
C ALA A 77 14.30 2.68 7.23
N GLU A 78 15.06 3.51 7.94
CA GLU A 78 14.49 4.61 8.72
C GLU A 78 13.85 5.68 7.82
N HIS A 79 12.99 6.52 8.38
CA HIS A 79 12.12 7.44 7.61
C HIS A 79 12.85 8.26 6.53
N ASP A 80 13.96 8.90 6.89
CA ASP A 80 14.68 9.80 5.98
C ASP A 80 15.34 9.05 4.83
N GLU A 81 15.89 7.88 5.14
CA GLU A 81 16.52 7.01 4.16
C GLU A 81 15.48 6.38 3.22
N PHE A 82 14.38 5.86 3.78
CA PHE A 82 13.24 5.39 3.02
C PHE A 82 12.73 6.47 2.04
N LYS A 83 12.57 7.69 2.53
CA LYS A 83 12.14 8.84 1.72
C LYS A 83 13.14 9.21 0.63
N ARG A 84 14.44 9.09 0.91
CA ARG A 84 15.51 9.29 -0.08
C ARG A 84 15.41 8.24 -1.20
N GLN A 85 15.34 6.97 -0.85
CA GLN A 85 15.23 5.87 -1.82
C GLN A 85 14.00 6.01 -2.71
N VAL A 86 12.84 6.35 -2.14
CA VAL A 86 11.60 6.58 -2.90
C VAL A 86 11.74 7.74 -3.89
N LYS A 87 12.44 8.83 -3.51
CA LYS A 87 12.65 9.99 -4.38
C LYS A 87 13.68 9.76 -5.48
N GLU A 88 14.73 9.01 -5.18
CA GLU A 88 15.84 8.75 -6.09
C GLU A 88 15.58 7.57 -7.02
N SER A 89 14.59 6.74 -6.71
CA SER A 89 14.17 5.64 -7.57
C SER A 89 13.66 6.16 -8.92
N SER A 90 14.36 5.75 -9.98
CA SER A 90 13.97 5.97 -11.37
C SER A 90 13.30 4.74 -12.00
N ILE A 91 13.02 3.71 -11.20
CA ILE A 91 12.41 2.47 -11.70
C ILE A 91 10.92 2.69 -11.93
N LYS A 92 10.48 2.39 -13.15
CA LYS A 92 9.07 2.41 -13.55
C LYS A 92 8.46 1.05 -13.32
N SER A 93 7.23 1.03 -12.82
CA SER A 93 6.53 -0.22 -12.51
C SER A 93 5.12 -0.24 -13.11
N GLU A 94 4.77 -1.34 -13.77
CA GLU A 94 3.42 -1.59 -14.29
C GLU A 94 2.38 -1.66 -13.16
N HIS A 95 2.80 -1.94 -11.92
CA HIS A 95 1.92 -1.97 -10.75
C HIS A 95 1.41 -0.60 -10.31
N ILE A 96 2.08 0.46 -10.77
CA ILE A 96 1.72 1.87 -10.58
C ILE A 96 1.67 2.58 -11.94
N SER A 97 1.04 1.93 -12.94
CA SER A 97 0.74 2.50 -14.26
C SER A 97 1.98 2.94 -15.07
N GLY A 98 3.10 2.24 -14.92
CA GLY A 98 4.34 2.54 -15.65
C GLY A 98 5.05 3.81 -15.16
N LEU A 99 4.71 4.29 -13.97
CA LEU A 99 5.30 5.45 -13.33
C LEU A 99 6.41 5.05 -12.37
N THR A 100 7.28 6.01 -12.03
CA THR A 100 8.15 5.91 -10.86
C THR A 100 7.36 6.13 -9.57
N LEU A 101 7.90 5.68 -8.43
CA LEU A 101 7.25 5.87 -7.13
C LEU A 101 6.95 7.35 -6.84
N VAL A 102 7.89 8.26 -7.16
CA VAL A 102 7.68 9.69 -6.91
C VAL A 102 6.62 10.30 -7.82
N GLU A 103 6.59 9.93 -9.11
CA GLU A 103 5.58 10.40 -10.06
C GLU A 103 4.18 9.93 -9.64
N HIS A 104 4.05 8.65 -9.29
CA HIS A 104 2.79 8.07 -8.82
C HIS A 104 2.26 8.79 -7.57
N LEU A 105 3.11 8.98 -6.57
CA LEU A 105 2.73 9.68 -5.34
C LEU A 105 2.37 11.16 -5.59
N GLN A 106 2.99 11.81 -6.58
CA GLN A 106 2.66 13.18 -6.97
C GLN A 106 1.35 13.28 -7.75
N ILE A 107 1.01 12.29 -8.57
CA ILE A 107 -0.25 12.25 -9.33
C ILE A 107 -1.42 11.90 -8.42
N MET A 108 -1.21 11.01 -7.45
CA MET A 108 -2.27 10.56 -6.56
C MET A 108 -2.52 11.53 -5.39
N ARG A 109 -1.55 12.36 -4.99
CA ARG A 109 -1.70 13.38 -3.94
C ARG A 109 -2.79 14.44 -4.22
N PRO A 110 -2.95 14.97 -5.46
CA PRO A 110 -3.98 15.95 -5.80
C PRO A 110 -5.39 15.36 -6.05
N ILE A 111 -5.54 14.05 -6.28
CA ILE A 111 -6.82 13.42 -6.69
C ILE A 111 -7.57 12.88 -5.46
N MET A 112 -7.48 13.56 -4.32
CA MET A 112 -8.38 13.34 -3.19
C MET A 112 -9.71 14.03 -3.49
N GLY A 113 -10.62 13.28 -4.10
CA GLY A 113 -12.02 13.69 -4.28
C GLY A 113 -12.85 12.73 -5.12
N PHE A 114 -12.24 11.98 -6.06
CA PHE A 114 -12.98 11.04 -6.91
C PHE A 114 -12.08 9.91 -7.40
N SER A 115 -11.86 8.87 -6.58
CA SER A 115 -11.33 7.60 -7.09
C SER A 115 -12.48 6.66 -7.43
N GLY A 116 -13.11 6.83 -8.60
CA GLY A 116 -14.00 5.83 -9.21
C GLY A 116 -15.04 5.21 -8.27
N GLU A 117 -15.69 6.04 -7.46
CA GLU A 117 -16.57 5.59 -6.37
C GLU A 117 -18.01 5.30 -6.82
N PHE A 118 -18.22 4.62 -7.95
CA PHE A 118 -19.55 4.19 -8.40
C PHE A 118 -19.47 2.78 -9.00
N PRO A 119 -20.57 2.01 -9.01
CA PRO A 119 -20.57 0.54 -8.93
C PRO A 119 -19.71 -0.07 -10.02
N TRP A 120 -18.81 -0.97 -9.61
CA TRP A 120 -17.95 -1.72 -10.52
C TRP A 120 -18.84 -2.43 -11.56
N GLU A 121 -18.66 -2.12 -12.84
CA GLU A 121 -19.53 -2.63 -13.90
C GLU A 121 -19.30 -4.13 -14.19
N GLY A 122 -18.37 -4.79 -13.49
CA GLY A 122 -18.15 -6.23 -13.52
C GLY A 122 -17.22 -6.77 -12.42
N GLU A 123 -17.25 -8.09 -12.21
CA GLU A 123 -16.42 -8.79 -11.20
C GLU A 123 -14.91 -8.63 -11.42
N GLU A 124 -14.47 -8.46 -12.68
CA GLU A 124 -13.04 -8.30 -13.02
C GLU A 124 -12.47 -6.94 -12.61
N GLU A 125 -13.29 -5.89 -12.59
CA GLU A 125 -12.85 -4.53 -12.25
C GLU A 125 -12.89 -4.25 -10.74
N SER A 126 -13.52 -5.16 -9.98
CA SER A 126 -13.65 -5.08 -8.53
C SER A 126 -12.29 -5.00 -7.82
N PRO A 127 -12.14 -4.11 -6.82
CA PRO A 127 -10.96 -4.04 -5.97
C PRO A 127 -10.59 -5.37 -5.30
N HIS A 128 -11.57 -6.23 -5.02
CA HIS A 128 -11.33 -7.54 -4.40
C HIS A 128 -10.60 -8.51 -5.35
N THR A 129 -10.98 -8.51 -6.63
CA THR A 129 -10.33 -9.31 -7.68
C THR A 129 -8.92 -8.79 -7.93
N LYS A 130 -8.75 -7.46 -8.00
CA LYS A 130 -7.43 -6.82 -8.13
C LYS A 130 -6.53 -7.14 -6.94
N ALA A 131 -7.02 -7.01 -5.71
CA ALA A 131 -6.27 -7.34 -4.50
C ALA A 131 -5.84 -8.82 -4.48
N SER A 132 -6.75 -9.74 -4.82
CA SER A 132 -6.43 -11.18 -4.90
C SER A 132 -5.31 -11.49 -5.91
N ARG A 133 -5.33 -10.82 -7.08
CA ARG A 133 -4.26 -10.97 -8.09
C ARG A 133 -2.91 -10.45 -7.59
N LEU A 134 -2.90 -9.31 -6.90
CA LEU A 134 -1.68 -8.73 -6.35
C LEU A 134 -1.12 -9.59 -5.21
N ILE A 135 -1.97 -10.08 -4.31
CA ILE A 135 -1.58 -11.01 -3.23
C ILE A 135 -0.97 -12.29 -3.81
N ALA A 136 -1.57 -12.86 -4.86
CA ALA A 136 -1.02 -14.04 -5.52
C ALA A 136 0.41 -13.78 -6.03
N LYS A 137 0.65 -12.62 -6.64
CA LYS A 137 1.97 -12.24 -7.14
C LYS A 137 2.99 -12.01 -6.01
N ILE A 138 2.58 -11.42 -4.90
CA ILE A 138 3.42 -11.25 -3.70
C ILE A 138 3.80 -12.61 -3.11
N ASN A 139 2.85 -13.54 -3.03
CA ASN A 139 3.11 -14.90 -2.55
C ASN A 139 4.10 -15.65 -3.46
N GLU A 140 4.00 -15.48 -4.77
CA GLU A 140 4.97 -16.03 -5.73
C GLU A 140 6.39 -15.47 -5.49
N LEU A 141 6.53 -14.15 -5.29
CA LEU A 141 7.82 -13.51 -4.98
C LEU A 141 8.43 -14.03 -3.66
N ASN A 142 7.59 -14.23 -2.65
CA ASN A 142 8.01 -14.73 -1.34
C ASN A 142 8.28 -16.25 -1.34
N GLY A 143 8.15 -16.95 -2.47
CA GLY A 143 8.36 -18.39 -2.56
C GLY A 143 7.27 -19.22 -1.86
N VAL A 144 6.13 -18.62 -1.53
CA VAL A 144 4.98 -19.31 -0.94
C VAL A 144 4.28 -20.12 -2.03
N LYS A 145 4.65 -21.40 -2.15
CA LYS A 145 3.90 -22.34 -3.00
C LYS A 145 2.50 -22.49 -2.44
N ARG A 146 1.47 -22.26 -3.27
CA ARG A 146 0.08 -22.62 -2.91
C ARG A 146 0.08 -24.09 -2.49
N VAL A 147 -0.27 -24.35 -1.23
CA VAL A 147 -0.70 -25.70 -0.86
C VAL A 147 -2.00 -25.90 -1.62
N ASN A 148 -1.96 -26.78 -2.62
CA ASN A 148 -3.18 -27.22 -3.30
C ASN A 148 -4.07 -27.86 -2.22
N GLU A 149 -5.09 -27.16 -1.76
CA GLU A 149 -6.22 -27.80 -1.09
C GLU A 149 -7.02 -28.54 -2.16
N GLN A 150 -6.60 -29.78 -2.42
CA GLN A 150 -7.46 -30.83 -2.93
C GLN A 150 -7.41 -31.98 -1.91
N ALA A 151 -8.48 -32.10 -1.12
CA ALA A 151 -8.90 -33.31 -0.45
C ALA A 151 -10.42 -33.39 -0.52
#